data_AF-A0AAU2KLY8-F1
#
_entry.id   AF-A0AAU2KLY8-F1
#
_cell.length_a   1.000
_cell.length_b   1.000
_cell.length_c   1.000
_cell.angle_alpha   90.00
_cell.angle_beta   90.00
_cell.angle_gamma   90.00
#
_symmetry.space_group_name_H-M   'P 1'
#
loop_
_entity.id
_entity.type
_entity.pdbx_description
1 polymer ?
#
loop_
_entity_poly.entity_id
_entity_poly.type
_entity_poly.pdbx_seq_one_letter_code
_entity_poly.pdbx_strand_id
1 'polypeptide(L)'
;MQKDSRQPAISPSKLSRLERGLHRVRVEDTVQLVERYQVGEAEAEQLVQLTKLANEPGWWAHHKKVVPPWFDRFIGLQEAATWTRTYEYQLVPGLLQTEEYARAVTEVKYLLAGAGEVEARVRLRMERQELLGSPARPRLLAILHEAVLHSHFGGPQVMRRQVEHLIRMASQPNISIRVMPFTNQCVLGSPMTLLRFDQYQLPDLAYVERGSRSEYIGELEETDYFSAQMAQLVVHSASVGDSLAMLKSAL
;
A
#
# COMPACT_ATOMS: atom_id res chain seq x y z
N MET A 1 -21.81 43.85 19.45
CA MET A 1 -20.73 43.68 18.46
C MET A 1 -20.42 42.20 18.31
N GLN A 2 -21.05 41.54 17.33
CA GLN A 2 -20.65 40.20 16.90
C GLN A 2 -19.23 40.28 16.32
N LYS A 3 -18.30 39.49 16.85
CA LYS A 3 -17.02 39.23 16.19
C LYS A 3 -17.35 38.47 14.90
N ASP A 4 -17.23 39.16 13.76
CA ASP A 4 -17.22 38.57 12.43
C ASP A 4 -15.96 37.71 12.32
N SER A 5 -16.05 36.46 12.77
CA SER A 5 -14.97 35.47 12.69
C SER A 5 -15.00 34.79 11.33
N ARG A 6 -14.83 35.54 10.25
CA ARG A 6 -14.46 34.97 8.95
C ARG A 6 -13.05 34.40 9.09
N GLN A 7 -12.94 33.08 8.99
CA GLN A 7 -11.65 32.40 8.96
C GLN A 7 -10.82 32.93 7.79
N PRO A 8 -9.48 33.01 7.93
CA PRO A 8 -8.62 33.47 6.85
C PRO A 8 -8.74 32.52 5.64
N ALA A 9 -8.91 33.09 4.46
CA ALA A 9 -9.03 32.35 3.20
C ALA A 9 -7.82 31.43 2.96
N ILE A 10 -8.06 30.26 2.36
CA ILE A 10 -7.01 29.31 1.98
C ILE A 10 -5.96 30.00 1.09
N SER A 11 -4.70 30.02 1.55
CA SER A 11 -3.58 30.58 0.79
C SER A 11 -3.28 29.75 -0.47
N PRO A 12 -2.74 30.33 -1.56
CA PRO A 12 -2.41 29.59 -2.77
C PRO A 12 -1.48 28.39 -2.52
N SER A 13 -0.52 28.54 -1.61
CA SER A 13 0.40 27.46 -1.22
C SER A 13 -0.28 26.35 -0.41
N LYS A 14 -1.33 26.67 0.35
CA LYS A 14 -2.14 25.66 1.06
C LYS A 14 -3.07 24.96 0.06
N LEU A 15 -3.70 25.71 -0.84
CA LEU A 15 -4.55 25.19 -1.90
C LEU A 15 -3.82 24.16 -2.77
N SER A 16 -2.66 24.53 -3.32
CA SER A 16 -1.83 23.62 -4.13
C SER A 16 -1.42 22.33 -3.39
N ARG A 17 -1.27 22.38 -2.06
CA ARG A 17 -0.95 21.20 -1.26
C ARG A 17 -2.17 20.32 -1.00
N LEU A 18 -3.35 20.92 -0.84
CA LEU A 18 -4.62 20.20 -0.70
C LEU A 18 -5.00 19.53 -2.03
N GLU A 19 -4.89 20.24 -3.15
CA GLU A 19 -5.19 19.71 -4.50
C GLU A 19 -4.31 18.53 -4.88
N ARG A 20 -3.03 18.53 -4.48
CA ARG A 20 -2.10 17.41 -4.70
C ARG A 20 -2.23 16.29 -3.66
N GLY A 21 -3.18 16.39 -2.72
CA GLY A 21 -3.36 15.41 -1.65
C GLY A 21 -2.14 15.25 -0.73
N LEU A 22 -1.28 16.27 -0.65
CA LEU A 22 -0.08 16.25 0.19
C LEU A 22 -0.40 16.51 1.66
N HIS A 23 -1.57 17.08 1.93
CA HIS A 23 -2.07 17.34 3.28
C HIS A 23 -3.47 16.80 3.45
N ARG A 24 -3.72 16.33 4.68
CA ARG A 24 -5.05 15.97 5.15
C ARG A 24 -5.99 17.18 5.05
N VAL A 25 -7.11 17.01 4.34
CA VAL A 25 -8.13 18.05 4.17
C VAL A 25 -8.99 18.10 5.43
N ARG A 26 -9.07 19.28 6.07
CA ARG A 26 -9.95 19.49 7.22
C ARG A 26 -11.36 19.87 6.76
N VAL A 27 -12.35 19.66 7.61
CA VAL A 27 -13.74 20.06 7.30
C VAL A 27 -13.81 21.55 6.99
N GLU A 28 -13.07 22.39 7.71
CA GLU A 28 -13.02 23.83 7.47
C GLU A 28 -12.38 24.18 6.11
N ASP A 29 -11.43 23.36 5.65
CA ASP A 29 -10.83 23.53 4.33
C ASP A 29 -11.85 23.20 3.25
N THR A 30 -12.58 22.09 3.39
CA THR A 30 -13.63 21.69 2.44
C THR A 30 -14.72 22.74 2.32
N VAL A 31 -15.22 23.29 3.44
CA VAL A 31 -16.23 24.37 3.42
C VAL A 31 -15.73 25.57 2.61
N GLN A 32 -14.48 25.99 2.80
CA GLN A 32 -13.91 27.10 2.02
C GLN A 32 -13.72 26.75 0.53
N LEU A 33 -13.41 25.50 0.21
CA LEU A 33 -13.23 25.06 -1.18
C LEU A 33 -14.56 24.97 -1.94
N VAL A 34 -15.61 24.41 -1.32
CA VAL A 34 -16.93 24.30 -1.97
C VAL A 34 -17.54 25.68 -2.22
N GLU A 35 -17.35 26.63 -1.30
CA GLU A 35 -17.71 28.04 -1.52
C GLU A 35 -16.89 28.66 -2.66
N ARG A 36 -15.57 28.46 -2.66
CA ARG A 36 -14.67 29.05 -3.66
C ARG A 36 -14.93 28.54 -5.08
N TYR A 37 -15.18 27.24 -5.23
CA TYR A 37 -15.44 26.62 -6.53
C TYR A 37 -16.92 26.68 -6.94
N GLN A 38 -17.78 27.29 -6.12
CA GLN A 38 -19.22 27.44 -6.38
C GLN A 38 -19.91 26.08 -6.63
N VAL A 39 -19.55 25.09 -5.81
CA VAL A 39 -20.14 23.75 -5.84
C VAL A 39 -21.61 23.82 -5.40
N GLY A 40 -22.49 23.05 -6.04
CA GLY A 40 -23.91 23.03 -5.69
C GLY A 40 -24.16 22.51 -4.26
N GLU A 41 -25.23 22.96 -3.60
CA GLU A 41 -25.52 22.68 -2.19
C GLU A 41 -25.50 21.18 -1.84
N ALA A 42 -26.17 20.35 -2.64
CA ALA A 42 -26.20 18.90 -2.44
C ALA A 42 -24.82 18.24 -2.56
N GLU A 43 -23.99 18.69 -3.50
CA GLU A 43 -22.62 18.17 -3.68
C GLU A 43 -21.68 18.70 -2.59
N ALA A 44 -21.87 19.94 -2.15
CA ALA A 44 -21.11 20.54 -1.04
C ALA A 44 -21.35 19.78 0.28
N GLU A 45 -22.61 19.44 0.58
CA GLU A 45 -22.94 18.60 1.74
C GLU A 45 -22.25 17.24 1.66
N GLN A 46 -22.29 16.58 0.50
CA GLN A 46 -21.62 15.30 0.29
C GLN A 46 -20.10 15.40 0.50
N LEU A 47 -19.44 16.42 -0.06
CA LEU A 47 -18.00 16.63 0.10
C LEU A 47 -17.61 16.88 1.57
N VAL A 48 -18.43 17.61 2.32
CA VAL A 48 -18.21 17.81 3.76
C VAL A 48 -18.37 16.50 4.53
N GLN A 49 -19.37 15.68 4.22
CA GLN A 49 -19.55 14.36 4.86
C GLN A 49 -18.39 13.41 4.51
N LEU A 50 -17.97 13.36 3.24
CA LEU A 50 -16.80 12.60 2.82
C LEU A 50 -15.54 13.06 3.55
N THR A 51 -15.38 14.37 3.76
CA THR A 51 -14.26 14.91 4.53
C THR A 51 -14.31 14.47 5.99
N LYS A 52 -15.50 14.41 6.61
CA LYS A 52 -15.65 13.89 7.98
C LYS A 52 -15.25 12.42 8.05
N LEU A 53 -15.78 11.59 7.14
CA LEU A 53 -15.51 10.17 7.05
C LEU A 53 -14.03 9.88 6.80
N ALA A 54 -13.40 10.57 5.84
CA ALA A 54 -11.96 10.47 5.57
C ALA A 54 -11.09 10.92 6.75
N ASN A 55 -11.67 11.67 7.68
CA ASN A 55 -11.02 12.14 8.89
C ASN A 55 -11.26 11.23 10.12
N GLU A 56 -12.11 10.22 10.01
CA GLU A 56 -12.25 9.23 11.07
C GLU A 56 -10.94 8.43 11.23
N PRO A 57 -10.52 8.14 12.47
CA PRO A 57 -9.35 7.31 12.69
C PRO A 57 -9.57 5.92 12.08
N GLY A 58 -8.70 5.52 11.14
CA GLY A 58 -8.72 4.17 10.59
C GLY A 58 -8.50 3.12 11.67
N TRP A 59 -8.81 1.86 11.38
CA TRP A 59 -8.73 0.75 12.34
C TRP A 59 -7.34 0.65 12.98
N TRP A 60 -6.26 0.99 12.26
CA TRP A 60 -4.87 0.95 12.75
C TRP A 60 -4.52 2.07 13.75
N ALA A 61 -5.46 2.97 14.07
CA ALA A 61 -5.25 4.06 15.02
C ALA A 61 -4.83 3.58 16.43
N HIS A 62 -5.17 2.34 16.79
CA HIS A 62 -4.73 1.72 18.05
C HIS A 62 -3.25 1.29 18.03
N HIS A 63 -2.63 1.19 16.84
CA HIS A 63 -1.22 0.89 16.62
C HIS A 63 -0.34 2.14 16.42
N LYS A 64 -0.85 3.35 16.67
CA LYS A 64 -0.14 4.63 16.40
C LYS A 64 1.31 4.73 16.89
N LYS A 65 1.66 4.03 17.97
CA LYS A 65 3.04 4.03 18.49
C LYS A 65 4.04 3.33 17.58
N VAL A 66 3.57 2.37 16.77
CA VAL A 66 4.43 1.55 15.91
C VAL A 66 4.23 1.83 14.42
N VAL A 67 3.11 2.44 14.01
CA VAL A 67 2.91 2.87 12.63
C VAL A 67 3.84 4.06 12.34
N PRO A 68 4.82 3.93 11.43
CA PRO A 68 5.62 5.08 11.03
C PRO A 68 4.73 6.13 10.35
N PRO A 69 4.95 7.44 10.57
CA PRO A 69 4.11 8.48 9.96
C PRO A 69 4.01 8.41 8.43
N TRP A 70 5.08 7.95 7.77
CA TRP A 70 5.12 7.77 6.33
C TRP A 70 4.28 6.58 5.84
N PHE A 71 3.93 5.63 6.71
CA PHE A 71 3.18 4.41 6.38
C PHE A 71 1.68 4.52 6.67
N ASP A 72 1.30 5.41 7.58
CA ASP A 72 -0.09 5.64 8.00
C ASP A 72 -1.02 5.88 6.80
N ARG A 73 -0.60 6.78 5.90
CA ARG A 73 -1.33 7.09 4.67
C ARG A 73 -1.46 5.88 3.74
N PHE A 74 -0.42 5.03 3.65
CA PHE A 74 -0.43 3.87 2.77
C PHE A 74 -1.49 2.83 3.18
N ILE A 75 -1.72 2.63 4.48
CA ILE A 75 -2.73 1.67 4.96
C ILE A 75 -4.12 2.05 4.46
N GLY A 76 -4.51 3.32 4.62
CA GLY A 76 -5.81 3.80 4.12
C GLY A 76 -5.93 3.76 2.60
N LEU A 77 -4.86 4.10 1.87
CA LEU A 77 -4.85 4.00 0.41
C LEU A 77 -4.93 2.56 -0.08
N GLN A 78 -4.27 1.62 0.60
CA GLN A 78 -4.31 0.21 0.27
C GLN A 78 -5.72 -0.37 0.48
N GLU A 79 -6.42 0.06 1.54
CA GLU A 79 -7.81 -0.33 1.82
C GLU A 79 -8.80 0.24 0.79
N ALA A 80 -8.57 1.45 0.31
CA ALA A 80 -9.43 2.10 -0.71
C ALA A 80 -9.17 1.60 -2.15
N ALA A 81 -8.07 0.90 -2.40
CA ALA A 81 -7.68 0.48 -3.75
C ALA A 81 -8.53 -0.71 -4.24
N THR A 82 -8.94 -0.68 -5.51
CA THR A 82 -9.59 -1.82 -6.19
C THR A 82 -8.59 -2.81 -6.76
N TRP A 83 -7.39 -2.31 -7.09
CA TRP A 83 -6.23 -3.14 -7.45
C TRP A 83 -4.98 -2.70 -6.70
N THR A 84 -4.21 -3.70 -6.30
CA THR A 84 -2.85 -3.55 -5.78
C THR A 84 -1.91 -4.38 -6.66
N ARG A 85 -0.92 -3.75 -7.28
CA ARG A 85 0.17 -4.43 -8.01
C ARG A 85 1.46 -4.14 -7.29
N THR A 86 2.18 -5.15 -6.86
CA THR A 86 3.40 -4.99 -6.05
C THR A 86 4.55 -5.79 -6.65
N TYR A 87 5.74 -5.20 -6.62
CA TYR A 87 6.98 -5.85 -6.97
C TYR A 87 7.94 -5.80 -5.78
N GLU A 88 8.47 -6.97 -5.42
CA GLU A 88 9.44 -7.13 -4.34
C GLU A 88 10.59 -8.03 -4.78
N TYR A 89 11.83 -7.66 -4.46
CA TYR A 89 13.01 -8.49 -4.76
C TYR A 89 13.69 -9.10 -3.53
N GLN A 90 13.44 -8.55 -2.33
CA GLN A 90 14.14 -8.94 -1.11
C GLN A 90 13.24 -9.68 -0.12
N LEU A 91 11.98 -9.27 -0.02
CA LEU A 91 11.04 -9.75 0.98
C LEU A 91 9.75 -10.24 0.33
N VAL A 92 9.06 -11.17 0.97
CA VAL A 92 7.66 -11.44 0.60
C VAL A 92 6.82 -10.19 0.88
N PRO A 93 5.91 -9.75 -0.02
CA PRO A 93 5.05 -8.59 0.20
C PRO A 93 4.28 -8.72 1.50
N GLY A 94 4.18 -7.64 2.27
CA GLY A 94 3.59 -7.68 3.61
C GLY A 94 2.14 -8.17 3.68
N LEU A 95 1.39 -8.15 2.55
CA LEU A 95 0.04 -8.70 2.43
C LEU A 95 0.01 -10.24 2.29
N LEU A 96 1.15 -10.88 2.04
CA LEU A 96 1.29 -12.30 1.78
C LEU A 96 2.26 -12.99 2.76
N GLN A 97 2.59 -12.33 3.87
CA GLN A 97 3.52 -12.87 4.87
C GLN A 97 2.79 -13.73 5.91
N THR A 98 3.36 -14.85 6.33
CA THR A 98 2.90 -15.52 7.56
C THR A 98 3.35 -14.73 8.79
N GLU A 99 2.73 -14.98 9.94
CA GLU A 99 3.09 -14.31 11.19
C GLU A 99 4.55 -14.55 11.55
N GLU A 100 5.06 -15.78 11.41
CA GLU A 100 6.44 -16.10 11.80
C GLU A 100 7.47 -15.46 10.86
N TYR A 101 7.18 -15.40 9.56
CA TYR A 101 8.04 -14.70 8.60
C TYR A 101 8.01 -13.19 8.87
N ALA A 102 6.82 -12.62 9.08
CA ALA A 102 6.64 -11.21 9.43
C ALA A 102 7.40 -10.82 10.70
N ARG A 103 7.38 -11.69 11.71
CA ARG A 103 8.13 -11.55 12.96
C ARG A 103 9.63 -11.53 12.72
N ALA A 104 10.17 -12.54 12.05
CA ALA A 104 11.59 -12.62 11.75
C ALA A 104 12.11 -11.42 10.94
N VAL A 105 11.34 -10.97 9.93
CA VAL A 105 11.68 -9.77 9.16
C VAL A 105 11.62 -8.51 10.03
N THR A 106 10.65 -8.41 10.94
CA THR A 106 10.50 -7.24 11.82
C THR A 106 11.64 -7.13 12.82
N GLU A 107 12.08 -8.24 13.41
CA GLU A 107 13.23 -8.29 14.32
C GLU A 107 14.52 -7.82 13.64
N VAL A 108 14.75 -8.23 12.39
CA VAL A 108 15.93 -7.81 11.62
C VAL A 108 15.82 -6.35 11.16
N LYS A 109 14.62 -5.89 10.73
CA LYS A 109 14.41 -4.52 10.24
C LYS A 109 14.49 -3.48 11.36
N TYR A 110 14.07 -3.84 12.58
CA TYR A 110 14.00 -2.94 13.73
C TYR A 110 14.89 -3.42 14.88
N LEU A 111 16.22 -3.43 14.66
CA LEU A 111 17.23 -3.94 15.61
C LEU A 111 17.18 -3.31 17.02
N LEU A 112 16.62 -2.11 17.15
CA LEU A 112 16.50 -1.39 18.42
C LEU A 112 15.11 -1.50 19.06
N ALA A 113 14.16 -2.17 18.42
CA ALA A 113 12.81 -2.34 18.95
C ALA A 113 12.79 -3.41 20.05
N GLY A 114 12.09 -3.11 21.15
CA GLY A 114 11.81 -4.11 22.18
C GLY A 114 10.76 -5.14 21.72
N ALA A 115 10.68 -6.28 22.40
CA ALA A 115 9.75 -7.37 22.05
C ALA A 115 8.29 -6.89 21.89
N GLY A 116 7.80 -6.03 22.80
CA GLY A 116 6.43 -5.50 22.71
C GLY A 116 6.18 -4.62 21.47
N GLU A 117 7.20 -3.92 20.97
CA GLU A 117 7.09 -3.15 19.72
C GLU A 117 7.09 -4.08 18.50
N VAL A 118 7.91 -5.13 18.52
CA VAL A 118 7.90 -6.17 17.48
C VAL A 118 6.51 -6.82 17.40
N GLU A 119 5.94 -7.24 18.54
CA GLU A 119 4.58 -7.82 18.59
C GLU A 119 3.53 -6.89 18.00
N ALA A 120 3.55 -5.61 18.37
CA ALA A 120 2.59 -4.64 17.86
C ALA A 120 2.73 -4.44 16.33
N ARG A 121 3.95 -4.42 15.80
CA ARG A 121 4.20 -4.33 14.34
C ARG A 121 3.75 -5.57 13.60
N VAL A 122 3.96 -6.77 14.17
CA VAL A 122 3.49 -8.03 13.61
C VAL A 122 1.97 -8.06 13.60
N ARG A 123 1.32 -7.70 14.71
CA ARG A 123 -0.14 -7.64 14.82
C ARG A 123 -0.76 -6.70 13.80
N LEU A 124 -0.26 -5.46 13.72
CA LEU A 124 -0.68 -4.50 12.70
C LEU A 124 -0.60 -5.09 11.29
N ARG A 125 0.48 -5.82 10.99
CA ARG A 125 0.67 -6.45 9.68
C ARG A 125 -0.34 -7.56 9.42
N MET A 126 -0.64 -8.39 10.42
CA MET A 126 -1.62 -9.47 10.30
C MET A 126 -3.04 -8.93 10.14
N GLU A 127 -3.44 -7.95 10.95
CA GLU A 127 -4.74 -7.26 10.81
C GLU A 127 -4.90 -6.66 9.41
N ARG A 128 -3.84 -6.05 8.86
CA ARG A 128 -3.86 -5.50 7.50
C ARG A 128 -4.11 -6.56 6.42
N GLN A 129 -3.70 -7.81 6.64
CA GLN A 129 -3.91 -8.89 5.66
C GLN A 129 -5.37 -9.31 5.56
N GLU A 130 -6.19 -9.05 6.58
CA GLU A 130 -7.62 -9.35 6.56
C GLU A 130 -8.34 -8.66 5.40
N LEU A 131 -7.78 -7.55 4.89
CA LEU A 131 -8.22 -6.86 3.67
C LEU A 131 -8.42 -7.83 2.49
N LEU A 132 -7.52 -8.81 2.32
CA LEU A 132 -7.58 -9.78 1.22
C LEU A 132 -8.77 -10.75 1.34
N GLY A 133 -9.30 -10.94 2.55
CA GLY A 133 -10.48 -11.77 2.81
C GLY A 133 -11.80 -10.98 2.84
N SER A 134 -11.74 -9.64 2.80
CA SER A 134 -12.93 -8.80 2.94
C SER A 134 -13.89 -8.87 1.73
N PRO A 135 -15.17 -8.48 1.88
CA PRO A 135 -16.09 -8.36 0.75
C PRO A 135 -15.62 -7.37 -0.32
N ALA A 136 -14.93 -6.30 0.10
CA ALA A 136 -14.35 -5.27 -0.76
C ALA A 136 -12.88 -5.55 -1.13
N ARG A 137 -12.44 -6.82 -1.05
CA ARG A 137 -11.03 -7.19 -1.27
C ARG A 137 -10.47 -6.68 -2.61
N PRO A 138 -9.24 -6.12 -2.61
CA PRO A 138 -8.60 -5.72 -3.84
C PRO A 138 -8.20 -6.94 -4.68
N ARG A 139 -8.05 -6.72 -5.99
CA ARG A 139 -7.28 -7.62 -6.84
C ARG A 139 -5.80 -7.38 -6.59
N LEU A 140 -5.09 -8.41 -6.18
CA LEU A 140 -3.66 -8.36 -5.89
C LEU A 140 -2.87 -9.06 -7.00
N LEU A 141 -1.90 -8.37 -7.57
CA LEU A 141 -0.82 -8.97 -8.34
C LEU A 141 0.50 -8.75 -7.59
N ALA A 142 1.13 -9.83 -7.16
CA ALA A 142 2.44 -9.81 -6.54
C ALA A 142 3.48 -10.41 -7.47
N ILE A 143 4.51 -9.63 -7.82
CA ILE A 143 5.67 -10.08 -8.58
C ILE A 143 6.84 -10.18 -7.61
N LEU A 144 7.36 -11.39 -7.43
CA LEU A 144 8.47 -11.69 -6.53
C LEU A 144 9.71 -11.99 -7.35
N HIS A 145 10.86 -11.42 -7.01
CA HIS A 145 12.11 -11.97 -7.53
C HIS A 145 12.40 -13.33 -6.90
N GLU A 146 12.96 -14.26 -7.67
CA GLU A 146 13.32 -15.61 -7.20
C GLU A 146 14.22 -15.58 -5.95
N ALA A 147 15.08 -14.56 -5.83
CA ALA A 147 15.90 -14.33 -4.63
C ALA A 147 15.09 -14.23 -3.32
N VAL A 148 13.83 -13.78 -3.37
CA VAL A 148 12.94 -13.76 -2.20
C VAL A 148 12.80 -15.17 -1.64
N LEU A 149 12.66 -16.19 -2.48
CA LEU A 149 12.44 -17.59 -2.08
C LEU A 149 13.66 -18.21 -1.37
N HIS A 150 14.84 -17.63 -1.55
CA HIS A 150 16.09 -18.10 -0.95
C HIS A 150 16.51 -17.29 0.30
N SER A 151 15.77 -16.23 0.62
CA SER A 151 16.05 -15.35 1.75
C SER A 151 15.38 -15.89 3.02
N HIS A 152 16.03 -16.85 3.68
CA HIS A 152 15.51 -17.62 4.82
C HIS A 152 15.38 -16.82 6.14
N PHE A 153 14.64 -15.72 6.15
CA PHE A 153 14.29 -15.01 7.39
C PHE A 153 13.54 -15.95 8.34
N GLY A 154 14.02 -16.04 9.59
CA GLY A 154 13.48 -17.00 10.57
C GLY A 154 13.92 -18.45 10.36
N GLY A 155 14.81 -18.69 9.40
CA GLY A 155 15.36 -20.00 9.07
C GLY A 155 14.55 -20.80 8.04
N PRO A 156 15.08 -21.97 7.59
CA PRO A 156 14.49 -22.74 6.49
C PRO A 156 13.04 -23.20 6.72
N GLN A 157 12.69 -23.54 7.97
CA GLN A 157 11.35 -24.02 8.31
C GLN A 157 10.29 -22.91 8.26
N VAL A 158 10.66 -21.69 8.67
CA VAL A 158 9.78 -20.51 8.56
C VAL A 158 9.55 -20.20 7.08
N MET A 159 10.63 -20.19 6.29
CA MET A 159 10.51 -19.94 4.85
C MET A 159 9.67 -21.00 4.14
N ARG A 160 9.85 -22.28 4.49
CA ARG A 160 9.01 -23.34 3.94
C ARG A 160 7.52 -23.08 4.19
N ARG A 161 7.13 -22.75 5.42
CA ARG A 161 5.72 -22.41 5.74
C ARG A 161 5.25 -21.15 5.01
N GLN A 162 6.14 -20.18 4.80
CA GLN A 162 5.89 -18.99 4.00
C GLN A 162 5.62 -19.33 2.52
N VAL A 163 6.39 -20.22 1.91
CA VAL A 163 6.16 -20.67 0.53
C VAL A 163 4.88 -21.49 0.42
N GLU A 164 4.60 -22.38 1.37
CA GLU A 164 3.33 -23.11 1.45
C GLU A 164 2.13 -22.12 1.55
N HIS A 165 2.28 -21.03 2.30
CA HIS A 165 1.28 -19.97 2.35
C HIS A 165 1.12 -19.26 1.00
N LEU A 166 2.20 -18.89 0.31
CA LEU A 166 2.12 -18.30 -1.04
C LEU A 166 1.37 -19.20 -2.03
N ILE A 167 1.62 -20.51 -1.99
CA ILE A 167 0.91 -21.50 -2.81
C ILE A 167 -0.59 -21.48 -2.51
N ARG A 168 -1.00 -21.42 -1.23
CA ARG A 168 -2.41 -21.30 -0.84
C ARG A 168 -3.03 -19.97 -1.27
N MET A 169 -2.29 -18.87 -1.17
CA MET A 169 -2.78 -17.56 -1.59
C MET A 169 -2.97 -17.48 -3.11
N ALA A 170 -2.09 -18.12 -3.88
CA ALA A 170 -2.20 -18.19 -5.34
C ALA A 170 -3.44 -18.93 -5.84
N SER A 171 -4.14 -19.70 -5.00
CA SER A 171 -5.43 -20.31 -5.39
C SER A 171 -6.64 -19.40 -5.18
N GLN A 172 -6.47 -18.21 -4.57
CA GLN A 172 -7.58 -17.27 -4.40
C GLN A 172 -7.88 -16.50 -5.70
N PRO A 173 -9.16 -16.29 -6.04
CA PRO A 173 -9.54 -15.70 -7.34
C PRO A 173 -9.11 -14.25 -7.52
N ASN A 174 -8.84 -13.52 -6.44
CA ASN A 174 -8.39 -12.13 -6.47
C ASN A 174 -6.87 -11.99 -6.38
N ILE A 175 -6.10 -13.07 -6.35
CA ILE A 175 -4.65 -13.02 -6.09
C ILE A 175 -3.89 -13.72 -7.21
N SER A 176 -2.96 -13.00 -7.83
CA SER A 176 -2.01 -13.51 -8.80
C SER A 176 -0.60 -13.34 -8.27
N ILE A 177 0.15 -14.44 -8.19
CA ILE A 177 1.57 -14.42 -7.78
C ILE A 177 2.39 -14.81 -8.99
N ARG A 178 3.39 -13.99 -9.33
CA ARG A 178 4.35 -14.22 -10.40
C ARG A 178 5.76 -14.21 -9.83
N VAL A 179 6.62 -15.11 -10.30
CA VAL A 179 8.03 -15.15 -9.92
C VAL A 179 8.88 -14.68 -11.09
N MET A 180 9.75 -13.71 -10.84
CA MET A 180 10.77 -13.25 -11.75
C MET A 180 12.02 -14.11 -11.57
N PRO A 181 12.39 -14.95 -12.55
CA PRO A 181 13.52 -15.86 -12.42
C PRO A 181 14.86 -15.11 -12.46
N PHE A 182 15.92 -15.70 -11.92
CA PHE A 182 17.28 -15.13 -12.03
C PHE A 182 17.76 -14.96 -13.48
N THR A 183 17.21 -15.74 -14.41
CA THR A 183 17.52 -15.67 -15.85
C THR A 183 16.82 -14.53 -16.57
N ASN A 184 16.06 -13.70 -15.86
CA ASN A 184 15.38 -12.55 -16.47
C ASN A 184 16.39 -11.56 -17.08
N GLN A 185 15.99 -10.91 -18.16
CA GLN A 185 16.77 -9.89 -18.85
C GLN A 185 16.21 -8.48 -18.60
N CYS A 186 15.34 -8.34 -17.61
CA CYS A 186 14.67 -7.09 -17.28
C CYS A 186 15.57 -6.27 -16.35
N VAL A 187 15.71 -4.97 -16.61
CA VAL A 187 16.30 -4.06 -15.63
C VAL A 187 15.32 -3.93 -14.48
N LEU A 188 15.65 -4.54 -13.34
CA LEU A 188 14.81 -4.52 -12.15
C LEU A 188 14.86 -3.13 -11.51
N GLY A 189 13.69 -2.50 -11.40
CA GLY A 189 13.51 -1.25 -10.67
C GLY A 189 13.54 -1.43 -9.15
N SER A 190 13.31 -0.35 -8.41
CA SER A 190 13.10 -0.43 -6.96
C SER A 190 11.78 -1.15 -6.64
N PRO A 191 11.62 -1.77 -5.45
CA PRO A 191 10.35 -2.31 -5.02
C PRO A 191 9.30 -1.22 -5.03
N MET A 192 8.13 -1.54 -5.53
CA MET A 192 7.06 -0.56 -5.74
C MET A 192 5.71 -1.21 -5.55
N THR A 193 4.73 -0.40 -5.16
CA THR A 193 3.33 -0.78 -5.16
C THR A 193 2.52 0.24 -5.95
N LEU A 194 1.79 -0.22 -6.97
CA LEU A 194 0.81 0.56 -7.70
C LEU A 194 -0.59 0.28 -7.15
N LEU A 195 -1.27 1.34 -6.74
CA LEU A 195 -2.65 1.33 -6.29
C LEU A 195 -3.54 1.95 -7.36
N ARG A 196 -4.69 1.33 -7.61
CA ARG A 196 -5.71 1.84 -8.53
C ARG A 196 -7.04 1.97 -7.80
N PHE A 197 -7.79 2.99 -8.16
CA PHE A 197 -9.00 3.43 -7.49
C PHE A 197 -10.16 3.53 -8.49
N ASP A 198 -10.51 2.42 -9.16
CA ASP A 198 -11.46 2.40 -10.29
C ASP A 198 -12.81 3.06 -9.95
N GLN A 199 -13.23 2.98 -8.69
CA GLN A 199 -14.49 3.53 -8.20
C GLN A 199 -14.54 5.06 -8.20
N TYR A 200 -13.38 5.73 -8.26
CA TYR A 200 -13.27 7.17 -8.00
C TYR A 200 -12.73 7.96 -9.18
N GLN A 201 -12.49 7.32 -10.34
CA GLN A 201 -11.82 7.94 -11.51
C GLN A 201 -10.52 8.68 -11.13
N LEU A 202 -9.87 8.26 -10.04
CA LEU A 202 -8.62 8.85 -9.57
C LEU A 202 -7.45 8.26 -10.36
N PRO A 203 -6.38 9.05 -10.56
CA PRO A 203 -5.15 8.51 -11.13
C PRO A 203 -4.62 7.35 -10.28
N ASP A 204 -3.93 6.42 -10.94
CA ASP A 204 -3.14 5.40 -10.24
C ASP A 204 -2.10 6.10 -9.34
N LEU A 205 -1.76 5.46 -8.23
CA LEU A 205 -0.78 5.97 -7.28
C LEU A 205 0.36 4.97 -7.13
N ALA A 206 1.59 5.41 -7.38
CA ALA A 206 2.78 4.65 -7.07
C ALA A 206 3.27 4.96 -5.65
N TYR A 207 3.57 3.91 -4.90
CA TYR A 207 4.15 3.94 -3.58
C TYR A 207 5.51 3.25 -3.62
N VAL A 208 6.55 3.96 -3.18
CA VAL A 208 7.94 3.46 -3.13
C VAL A 208 8.51 3.71 -1.74
N GLU A 209 9.04 2.67 -1.11
CA GLU A 209 9.75 2.78 0.17
C GLU A 209 11.24 3.06 -0.04
N ARG A 210 11.78 4.03 0.69
CA ARG A 210 13.21 4.35 0.75
C ARG A 210 13.68 4.38 2.19
N GLY A 211 14.01 3.22 2.73
CA GLY A 211 14.51 3.08 4.10
C GLY A 211 13.52 3.61 5.14
N SER A 212 13.77 4.79 5.69
CA SER A 212 12.93 5.45 6.70
C SER A 212 11.92 6.45 6.12
N ARG A 213 11.77 6.50 4.79
CA ARG A 213 10.85 7.39 4.07
C ARG A 213 10.06 6.61 3.03
N SER A 214 9.00 7.23 2.54
CA SER A 214 8.27 6.76 1.37
C SER A 214 7.95 7.91 0.43
N GLU A 215 7.74 7.58 -0.84
CA GLU A 215 7.25 8.49 -1.87
C GLU A 215 5.85 8.03 -2.31
N TYR A 216 4.95 8.99 -2.44
CA TYR A 216 3.61 8.82 -2.98
C TYR A 216 3.53 9.65 -4.26
N ILE A 217 3.40 8.97 -5.39
CA ILE A 217 3.52 9.55 -6.72
C ILE A 217 2.18 9.37 -7.40
N GLY A 218 1.50 10.49 -7.68
CA GLY A 218 0.16 10.52 -8.28
C GLY A 218 0.05 11.47 -9.47
N GLU A 219 1.14 12.13 -9.86
CA GLU A 219 1.20 12.93 -11.08
C GLU A 219 1.17 11.98 -12.29
N LEU A 220 0.29 12.24 -13.25
CA LEU A 220 -0.02 11.30 -14.35
C LEU A 220 1.23 10.84 -15.10
N GLU A 221 2.10 11.77 -15.51
CA GLU A 221 3.33 11.45 -16.26
C GLU A 221 4.28 10.51 -15.48
N GLU A 222 4.40 10.70 -14.16
CA GLU A 222 5.24 9.86 -13.32
C GLU A 222 4.58 8.50 -13.06
N THR A 223 3.28 8.48 -12.79
CA THR A 223 2.51 7.24 -12.60
C THR A 223 2.51 6.37 -13.86
N ASP A 224 2.49 6.96 -15.05
CA ASP A 224 2.60 6.25 -16.33
C ASP A 224 3.96 5.54 -16.45
N TYR A 225 5.03 6.17 -16.00
CA TYR A 225 6.35 5.55 -15.95
C TYR A 225 6.39 4.32 -15.03
N PHE A 226 5.81 4.38 -13.83
CA PHE A 226 5.72 3.21 -12.94
C PHE A 226 4.77 2.13 -13.50
N SER A 227 3.69 2.53 -14.16
CA SER A 227 2.78 1.60 -14.83
C SER A 227 3.47 0.85 -15.97
N ALA A 228 4.29 1.54 -16.77
CA ALA A 228 5.10 0.94 -17.81
C ALA A 228 6.14 -0.02 -17.24
N GLN A 229 6.84 0.36 -16.16
CA GLN A 229 7.76 -0.54 -15.46
C GLN A 229 7.05 -1.80 -14.93
N MET A 230 5.90 -1.65 -14.29
CA MET A 230 5.11 -2.80 -13.81
C MET A 230 4.69 -3.71 -14.97
N ALA A 231 4.32 -3.15 -16.12
CA ALA A 231 4.01 -3.94 -17.31
C ALA A 231 5.24 -4.74 -17.80
N GLN A 232 6.44 -4.14 -17.81
CA GLN A 232 7.67 -4.86 -18.13
C GLN A 232 7.95 -6.01 -17.15
N LEU A 233 7.76 -5.79 -15.85
CA LEU A 233 7.90 -6.84 -14.84
C LEU A 233 6.91 -7.99 -15.06
N VAL A 234 5.68 -7.72 -15.50
CA VAL A 234 4.71 -8.76 -15.86
C VAL A 234 5.14 -9.55 -17.08
N VAL A 235 5.65 -8.88 -18.11
CA VAL A 235 6.12 -9.52 -19.36
C VAL A 235 7.30 -10.46 -19.08
N HIS A 236 8.24 -10.05 -18.23
CA HIS A 236 9.47 -10.81 -17.98
C HIS A 236 9.38 -11.81 -16.82
N SER A 237 8.36 -11.71 -15.96
CA SER A 237 8.12 -12.72 -14.93
C SER A 237 7.45 -13.96 -15.50
N ALA A 238 7.68 -15.11 -14.86
CA ALA A 238 7.04 -16.36 -15.22
C ALA A 238 5.51 -16.23 -15.18
N SER A 239 4.81 -17.04 -15.98
CA SER A 239 3.34 -17.10 -15.95
C SER A 239 2.85 -17.49 -14.54
N VAL A 240 1.57 -17.31 -14.22
CA VAL A 240 1.03 -17.72 -12.91
C VAL A 240 1.21 -19.23 -12.68
N GLY A 241 1.03 -20.04 -13.73
CA GLY A 241 1.23 -21.49 -13.67
C GLY A 241 2.69 -21.89 -13.44
N ASP A 242 3.62 -21.29 -14.19
CA ASP A 242 5.05 -21.56 -14.03
C ASP A 242 5.58 -21.06 -12.69
N SER A 243 5.07 -19.92 -12.23
CA SER A 243 5.39 -19.36 -10.91
C SER A 243 4.93 -20.29 -9.79
N LEU A 244 3.77 -20.93 -9.93
CA LEU A 244 3.32 -21.95 -9.00
C LEU A 244 4.24 -23.18 -9.00
N ALA A 245 4.76 -23.57 -10.16
CA ALA A 245 5.75 -24.64 -10.23
C ALA A 245 7.07 -24.24 -9.54
N MET A 246 7.55 -23.01 -9.75
CA MET A 246 8.74 -22.47 -9.07
C MET A 246 8.57 -22.44 -7.55
N LEU A 247 7.41 -21.99 -7.05
CA LEU A 247 7.09 -22.02 -5.61
C LEU A 247 7.11 -23.44 -5.06
N LYS A 248 6.55 -24.42 -5.77
CA LYS A 248 6.58 -25.83 -5.34
C LYS A 248 7.99 -26.41 -5.32
N SER A 249 8.85 -26.04 -6.27
CA SER A 249 10.25 -26.46 -6.32
C SER A 249 11.11 -25.87 -5.21
N ALA A 250 10.66 -24.78 -4.57
CA ALA A 250 11.35 -24.15 -3.46
C ALA A 250 11.04 -24.79 -2.08
N LEU A 251 10.13 -25.77 -2.01
CA LEU A 251 9.78 -26.51 -0.78
C LEU A 251 10.73 -27.69 -0.52
#